data_AF-A0A930GUQ3-F1
#
_entry.id   AF-A0A930GUQ3-F1
#
_cell.length_a   1.000
_cell.length_b   1.000
_cell.length_c   1.000
_cell.angle_alpha   90.00
_cell.angle_beta   90.00
_cell.angle_gamma   90.00
#
_symmetry.space_group_name_H-M   'P 1'
#
loop_
_entity.id
_entity.type
_entity.pdbx_description
1 polymer ?
#
loop_
_entity_poly.entity_id
_entity_poly.type
_entity_poly.pdbx_seq_one_letter_code
_entity_poly.pdbx_strand_id
1 'polypeptide(L)'
;MIEKDNVNHPSHYTTGKAESIDIMIDTQGVEDVKAFCVCNAMKYLYRHKNKNGREDIAKAVWYLNKYLELTKPLPPQEAYEWLNNRGWATGK
;
A
#
# COMPACT_ATOMS: atom_id res chain seq x y z
N MET A 1 -25.97 -10.08 1.52
CA MET A 1 -25.57 -8.72 1.14
C MET A 1 -24.08 -8.77 0.84
N ILE A 2 -23.65 -8.42 -0.37
CA ILE A 2 -22.23 -8.44 -0.75
C ILE A 2 -21.58 -7.20 -0.13
N GLU A 3 -20.65 -7.40 0.81
CA GLU A 3 -19.87 -6.33 1.41
C GLU A 3 -19.07 -5.59 0.32
N LYS A 4 -19.22 -4.26 0.25
CA LYS A 4 -18.44 -3.42 -0.65
C LYS A 4 -17.01 -3.33 -0.12
N ASP A 5 -16.07 -4.01 -0.78
CA ASP A 5 -14.64 -3.87 -0.53
C ASP A 5 -14.13 -2.54 -1.11
N ASN A 6 -14.36 -1.44 -0.38
CA ASN A 6 -13.87 -0.12 -0.76
C ASN A 6 -12.34 0.05 -0.61
N VAL A 7 -11.65 -0.97 -0.08
CA VAL A 7 -10.20 -0.95 0.10
C VAL A 7 -9.55 -1.41 -1.20
N ASN A 8 -9.95 -2.57 -1.73
CA ASN A 8 -9.41 -3.10 -2.97
C ASN A 8 -10.17 -2.59 -4.20
N HIS A 9 -11.46 -2.23 -4.06
CA HIS A 9 -12.32 -1.82 -5.17
C HIS A 9 -13.21 -0.61 -4.81
N PRO A 10 -12.65 0.60 -4.68
CA PRO A 10 -13.45 1.79 -4.48
C PRO A 10 -14.39 2.00 -5.68
N SER A 11 -15.67 2.25 -5.42
CA SER A 11 -16.74 2.28 -6.45
C SER A 11 -16.62 3.38 -7.52
N HIS A 12 -15.58 4.22 -7.47
CA HIS A 12 -15.35 5.36 -8.35
C HIS A 12 -14.17 5.17 -9.32
N TYR A 13 -13.56 3.98 -9.36
CA TYR A 13 -12.51 3.63 -10.34
C TYR A 13 -12.98 2.46 -11.22
N THR A 14 -13.90 2.71 -12.14
CA THR A 14 -14.41 1.70 -13.10
C THR A 14 -13.92 1.96 -14.53
N THR A 15 -12.63 2.25 -14.69
CA THR A 15 -11.98 2.34 -16.00
C THR A 15 -10.57 1.78 -15.91
N GLY A 16 -10.38 0.56 -16.42
CA GLY A 16 -9.07 -0.08 -16.61
C GLY A 16 -8.52 -0.79 -15.37
N LYS A 17 -8.61 -2.13 -15.36
CA LYS A 17 -7.95 -3.00 -14.38
C LYS A 17 -6.42 -3.18 -14.63
N ALA A 18 -5.82 -2.33 -15.46
CA ALA A 18 -4.40 -2.03 -15.35
C ALA A 18 -4.32 -0.96 -14.25
N GLU A 19 -3.99 -1.40 -13.03
CA GLU A 19 -4.14 -0.60 -11.83
C GLU A 19 -3.31 0.67 -11.96
N SER A 20 -3.79 1.82 -11.45
CA SER A 20 -3.11 3.11 -11.67
C SER A 20 -1.60 3.09 -11.33
N ILE A 21 -1.18 2.19 -10.44
CA ILE A 21 0.24 1.93 -10.15
C ILE A 21 1.02 1.39 -11.36
N ASP A 22 0.48 0.46 -12.14
CA ASP A 22 1.16 -0.10 -13.32
C ASP A 22 1.41 1.00 -14.36
N ILE A 23 0.39 1.84 -14.61
CA ILE A 23 0.50 3.00 -15.49
C ILE A 23 1.54 4.00 -14.95
N MET A 24 1.58 4.23 -13.64
CA MET A 24 2.57 5.10 -13.03
C MET A 24 3.99 4.53 -13.14
N ILE A 25 4.16 3.21 -13.01
CA ILE A 25 5.46 2.55 -13.20
C ILE A 25 5.91 2.72 -14.64
N ASP A 26 5.03 2.48 -15.61
CA ASP A 26 5.34 2.58 -17.04
C ASP A 26 5.68 4.01 -17.47
N THR A 27 5.03 5.02 -16.87
CA THR A 27 5.15 6.42 -17.31
C THR A 27 6.12 7.26 -16.48
N GLN A 28 6.26 6.99 -15.17
CA GLN A 28 7.10 7.77 -14.24
C GLN A 28 8.35 6.99 -13.79
N GLY A 29 8.31 5.66 -13.84
CA GLY A 29 9.40 4.81 -13.37
C GLY A 29 9.26 4.40 -11.89
N VAL A 30 9.93 3.30 -11.54
CA VAL A 30 9.75 2.59 -10.26
C VAL A 30 10.13 3.46 -9.04
N GLU A 31 11.19 4.25 -9.12
CA GLU A 31 11.65 5.07 -7.99
C GLU A 31 10.65 6.19 -7.62
N ASP A 32 10.02 6.81 -8.63
CA ASP A 32 9.00 7.83 -8.39
C ASP A 32 7.72 7.20 -7.82
N VAL A 33 7.36 5.99 -8.28
CA VAL A 33 6.21 5.25 -7.71
C VAL A 33 6.46 4.83 -6.26
N LYS A 34 7.70 4.46 -5.90
CA LYS A 34 8.08 4.21 -4.51
C LYS A 34 7.88 5.46 -3.64
N ALA A 35 8.38 6.62 -4.09
CA ALA A 35 8.19 7.87 -3.36
C ALA A 35 6.69 8.22 -3.21
N PHE A 36 5.91 8.02 -4.27
CA PHE A 36 4.45 8.17 -4.22
C PHE A 36 3.79 7.27 -3.19
N CYS A 37 4.23 6.01 -3.06
CA CYS A 37 3.69 5.09 -2.06
C CYS A 37 3.92 5.59 -0.63
N VAL A 38 5.14 6.07 -0.31
CA VAL A 38 5.47 6.64 1.01
C VAL A 38 4.60 7.87 1.32
N CYS A 39 4.47 8.80 0.36
CA CYS A 39 3.65 9.99 0.52
C CYS A 39 2.16 9.66 0.74
N ASN A 40 1.63 8.67 0.01
CA ASN A 40 0.24 8.23 0.21
C ASN A 40 0.04 7.57 1.56
N ALA A 41 0.93 6.69 1.99
CA ALA A 41 0.87 6.09 3.31
C ALA A 41 0.83 7.18 4.40
N MET A 42 1.73 8.16 4.33
CA MET A 42 1.73 9.31 5.26
C MET A 42 0.40 10.08 5.23
N LYS A 43 -0.14 10.39 4.04
CA LYS A 43 -1.44 11.06 3.89
C LYS A 43 -2.56 10.32 4.62
N TYR A 44 -2.63 9.00 4.51
CA TYR A 44 -3.66 8.21 5.20
C TYR A 44 -3.40 8.12 6.71
N LEU A 45 -2.14 7.96 7.14
CA LEU A 45 -1.77 8.03 8.55
C LEU A 45 -2.06 9.41 9.17
N TYR A 46 -1.98 10.50 8.42
CA TYR A 46 -2.36 11.82 8.93
C TYR A 46 -3.89 11.92 9.10
N ARG A 47 -4.65 11.39 8.15
CA ARG A 47 -6.10 11.58 8.05
C ARG A 47 -6.93 10.65 8.94
N HIS A 48 -6.38 9.51 9.35
CA HIS A 48 -7.16 8.44 9.99
C HIS A 48 -8.00 8.90 11.19
N LYS A 49 -7.45 9.76 12.07
CA LYS A 49 -8.16 10.22 13.28
C LYS A 49 -9.40 11.06 12.98
N ASN A 50 -9.43 11.74 11.82
CA ASN A 50 -10.41 12.79 11.51
C ASN A 50 -11.31 12.43 10.32
N LYS A 51 -11.15 11.26 9.69
CA LYS A 51 -11.96 10.87 8.53
C LYS A 51 -12.44 9.42 8.54
N ASN A 52 -11.58 8.46 8.16
CA ASN A 52 -12.01 7.08 7.92
C ASN A 52 -11.44 6.05 8.91
N GLY A 53 -10.77 6.48 9.99
CA GLY A 53 -10.29 5.60 11.05
C GLY A 53 -9.46 4.43 10.52
N ARG A 54 -9.88 3.21 10.86
CA ARG A 54 -9.19 1.95 10.50
C ARG A 54 -9.05 1.74 8.98
N GLU A 55 -9.96 2.27 8.17
CA GLU A 55 -9.88 2.13 6.71
C GLU A 55 -8.69 2.91 6.13
N ASP A 56 -8.40 4.10 6.67
CA ASP A 56 -7.21 4.86 6.26
C ASP A 56 -5.93 4.15 6.75
N ILE A 57 -5.94 3.53 7.94
CA ILE A 57 -4.80 2.70 8.39
C ILE A 57 -4.56 1.52 7.42
N ALA A 58 -5.61 0.82 7.00
CA ALA A 58 -5.49 -0.28 6.03
C ALA A 58 -4.91 0.20 4.69
N LYS A 59 -5.35 1.37 4.20
CA LYS A 59 -4.78 1.98 2.98
C LYS A 59 -3.30 2.34 3.15
N ALA A 60 -2.90 2.86 4.31
CA ALA A 60 -1.49 3.15 4.58
C ALA A 60 -0.63 1.88 4.50
N VAL A 61 -1.09 0.78 5.11
CA VAL A 61 -0.41 -0.53 5.04
C VAL A 61 -0.30 -1.02 3.60
N TRP A 62 -1.36 -0.90 2.80
CA TRP A 62 -1.34 -1.30 1.39
C TRP A 62 -0.23 -0.58 0.61
N TYR A 63 -0.12 0.75 0.74
CA TYR A 63 0.92 1.51 0.05
C TYR A 63 2.34 1.17 0.53
N LEU A 64 2.53 0.90 1.82
CA LEU A 64 3.83 0.46 2.35
C LEU A 64 4.21 -0.92 1.83
N ASN A 65 3.26 -1.85 1.73
CA ASN A 65 3.51 -3.16 1.12
C ASN A 65 3.87 -3.04 -0.36
N LYS A 66 3.18 -2.17 -1.12
CA LYS A 66 3.53 -1.89 -2.53
C LYS A 66 4.93 -1.30 -2.69
N TYR A 67 5.36 -0.41 -1.80
CA TYR A 67 6.75 0.07 -1.78
C TYR A 67 7.74 -1.09 -1.60
N LEU A 68 7.46 -2.02 -0.69
CA LEU A 68 8.33 -3.18 -0.43
C LEU A 68 8.37 -4.14 -1.62
N GLU A 69 7.23 -4.41 -2.27
CA GLU A 69 7.14 -5.22 -3.50
C GLU A 69 8.01 -4.65 -4.64
N LEU A 70 8.04 -3.31 -4.78
CA LEU A 70 8.84 -2.62 -5.80
C LEU A 70 10.33 -2.51 -5.45
N THR A 71 10.73 -2.85 -4.24
CA THR A 71 12.11 -2.70 -3.77
C THR A 71 12.89 -4.01 -3.95
N LYS A 72 13.94 -3.98 -4.78
CA LYS A 72 14.95 -5.05 -4.87
C LYS A 72 16.33 -4.48 -4.48
N PRO A 73 17.11 -5.19 -3.64
CA PRO A 73 16.72 -6.35 -2.85
C PRO A 73 15.73 -5.95 -1.74
N LEU A 74 14.92 -6.92 -1.31
CA LEU A 74 14.09 -6.77 -0.13
C LEU A 74 14.97 -6.43 1.10
N PRO A 75 14.42 -5.80 2.16
CA PRO A 75 15.13 -5.58 3.41
C PRO A 75 15.95 -6.81 3.84
N PRO A 76 17.08 -6.61 4.55
CA PRO A 76 17.89 -7.72 5.04
C PRO A 76 17.02 -8.79 5.71
N GLN A 77 17.35 -10.06 5.49
CA GLN A 77 16.59 -11.20 6.03
C GLN A 77 16.35 -11.06 7.55
N GLU A 78 17.33 -10.52 8.28
CA GLU A 78 17.24 -10.15 9.70
C GLU A 78 16.09 -9.18 10.03
N ALA A 79 15.79 -8.21 9.16
CA ALA A 79 14.69 -7.28 9.34
C ALA A 79 13.33 -7.98 9.15
N TYR A 80 13.23 -8.88 8.18
CA TYR A 80 12.02 -9.71 8.00
C TYR A 80 11.81 -10.65 9.18
N GLU A 81 12.86 -11.33 9.63
CA GLU A 81 12.81 -12.20 10.81
C GLU A 81 12.42 -11.42 12.05
N TRP A 82 12.96 -10.21 12.25
CA TRP A 82 12.59 -9.33 13.34
C TRP A 82 11.10 -8.94 13.31
N LEU A 83 10.57 -8.62 12.13
CA LEU A 83 9.15 -8.30 11.94
C LEU A 83 8.25 -9.53 12.17
N ASN A 84 8.64 -10.69 11.63
CA ASN A 84 7.92 -11.95 11.78
C ASN A 84 7.88 -12.41 13.24
N ASN A 85 9.01 -12.32 13.97
CA ASN A 85 9.10 -12.69 15.38
C ASN A 85 8.21 -11.82 16.29
N ARG A 86 7.87 -10.61 15.86
CA ARG A 86 6.94 -9.71 16.57
C ARG A 86 5.49 -9.87 16.11
N GLY A 87 5.23 -10.74 15.14
CA GLY A 87 3.90 -10.91 14.53
C GLY A 87 3.47 -9.68 13.71
N TRP A 88 4.40 -8.85 13.26
CA TRP A 88 4.13 -7.60 12.53
C TRP A 88 4.17 -7.78 11.02
N ALA A 89 4.82 -8.84 10.53
CA ALA A 89 4.72 -9.29 9.16
C ALA A 89 3.81 -10.53 9.12
N THR A 90 2.53 -10.33 8.79
CA THR A 90 1.59 -11.43 8.53
C THR A 90 1.30 -11.48 7.05
N GLY A 91 2.20 -12.14 6.31
CA GLY A 91 1.98 -12.56 4.93
C GLY A 91 2.02 -14.07 4.85
N LYS A 92 0.88 -14.72 5.04
CA LYS A 92 0.57 -16.00 4.38
C LYS A 92 -0.53 -15.74 3.39
#